data_AF-A0A5C3LBF3-F1
#
_entry.id   AF-A0A5C3LBF3-F1
#
_cell.length_a   1.000
_cell.length_b   1.000
_cell.length_c   1.000
_cell.angle_alpha   90.00
_cell.angle_beta   90.00
_cell.angle_gamma   90.00
#
_symmetry.space_group_name_H-M   'P 1'
#
loop_
_entity.id
_entity.type
_entity.pdbx_description
1 polymer ?
#
loop_
_entity_poly.entity_id
_entity_poly.type
_entity_poly.pdbx_seq_one_letter_code
_entity_poly.pdbx_strand_id
1 'polypeptide(L)'
;MQERPISRKGIMTRLSRSVKRPSMKADRYVRADYKLMAKAYGRIGSAYQKKGDAENALKYFNKSLTEHRTPDILNKLKETEKAKAEMERQAYIDPAKSATAREEGNTKFKGGDFAGAVKDYTESIKRDPSDARGYNNRAAAERDTKNEHTKEISQLEFKVQQALFTQRGSESQEETLARAMRDPEVASIMTDPVMQQILQQAQEDPSALQEHLKNPTVRGKIQTLINAGIIRTR
;
A
#
# COMPACT_ATOMS: atom_id res chain seq x y z
N MET A 1 29.88 2.58 75.53
CA MET A 1 29.75 4.06 75.47
C MET A 1 28.75 4.34 74.36
N GLN A 2 27.42 4.47 74.59
CA GLN A 2 26.71 5.51 75.37
C GLN A 2 27.37 6.87 75.09
N GLU A 3 26.72 7.83 74.43
CA GLU A 3 25.54 8.55 74.91
C GLU A 3 24.52 8.92 73.80
N ARG A 4 23.23 8.93 74.16
CA ARG A 4 22.13 9.63 73.45
C ARG A 4 21.92 11.01 74.13
N PRO A 5 20.84 11.77 73.85
CA PRO A 5 20.67 12.75 72.78
C PRO A 5 20.37 14.17 73.36
N ILE A 6 20.64 15.25 72.63
CA ILE A 6 20.17 16.59 73.06
C ILE A 6 18.99 17.07 72.21
N SER A 7 17.85 17.03 72.91
CA SER A 7 16.58 17.70 72.71
C SER A 7 16.66 19.14 72.19
N ARG A 8 15.77 19.46 71.23
CA ARG A 8 15.08 20.76 71.20
C ARG A 8 13.57 20.54 71.08
N LYS A 9 12.93 20.35 72.24
CA LYS A 9 11.49 20.55 72.42
C LYS A 9 11.17 22.06 72.38
N GLY A 10 10.15 22.40 71.60
CA GLY A 10 9.13 23.39 71.95
C GLY A 10 9.45 24.86 71.70
N ILE A 11 8.77 25.46 70.73
CA ILE A 11 7.72 26.46 71.00
C ILE A 11 6.67 26.34 69.88
N MET A 12 5.44 26.10 70.32
CA MET A 12 4.22 26.14 69.53
C MET A 12 4.00 27.54 68.96
N THR A 13 3.49 27.68 67.74
CA THR A 13 2.27 28.47 67.56
C THR A 13 1.52 28.05 66.30
N ARG A 14 0.20 27.90 66.49
CA ARG A 14 -0.82 27.54 65.52
C ARG A 14 -0.72 28.36 64.24
N LEU A 15 -0.77 27.68 63.11
CA LEU A 15 -1.62 28.08 61.99
C LEU A 15 -2.02 26.82 61.23
N SER A 16 -2.91 26.04 61.86
CA SER A 16 -3.94 25.31 61.13
C SER A 16 -4.79 26.33 60.38
N ARG A 17 -4.26 26.88 59.26
CA ARG A 17 -5.11 27.48 58.24
C ARG A 17 -5.88 26.31 57.65
N SER A 18 -7.05 26.10 58.24
CA SER A 18 -8.21 25.50 57.62
C SER A 18 -8.33 26.14 56.24
N VAL A 19 -7.72 25.53 55.23
CA VAL A 19 -8.19 25.65 53.87
C VAL A 19 -9.50 24.89 53.90
N LYS A 20 -10.56 25.59 54.33
CA LYS A 20 -11.94 25.20 54.05
C LYS A 20 -11.94 24.87 52.56
N ARG A 21 -11.95 23.57 52.23
CA ARG A 21 -12.36 23.15 50.89
C ARG A 21 -13.69 23.86 50.66
N PRO A 22 -13.81 24.72 49.63
CA PRO A 22 -15.08 25.36 49.37
C PRO A 22 -16.10 24.23 49.24
N SER A 23 -17.20 24.34 49.97
CA SER A 23 -18.28 23.35 49.95
C SER A 23 -18.61 22.95 48.51
N MET A 24 -19.03 21.70 48.29
CA MET A 24 -19.48 21.13 46.99
C MET A 24 -20.63 21.90 46.29
N LYS A 25 -20.97 23.11 46.75
CA LYS A 25 -21.90 24.05 46.13
C LYS A 25 -21.20 25.14 45.30
N ALA A 26 -19.93 25.46 45.56
CA ALA A 26 -19.18 26.46 44.78
C ALA A 26 -18.54 25.89 43.49
N ASP A 27 -18.27 24.59 43.46
CA ASP A 27 -17.68 23.90 42.30
C ASP A 27 -18.69 23.68 41.14
N ARG A 28 -19.99 23.88 41.42
CA ARG A 28 -21.07 23.83 40.43
C ARG A 28 -21.22 25.11 39.61
N TYR A 29 -20.72 26.24 40.11
CA TYR A 29 -20.87 27.54 39.43
C TYR A 29 -19.92 27.70 38.24
N VAL A 30 -18.75 27.06 38.26
CA VAL A 30 -17.74 27.18 37.19
C VAL A 30 -17.91 26.14 36.07
N ARG A 31 -18.66 25.06 36.31
CA ARG A 31 -18.92 24.00 35.28
C ARG A 31 -20.11 24.29 34.37
N ALA A 32 -20.90 25.32 34.65
CA ALA A 32 -22.13 25.63 33.90
C ALA A 32 -21.89 26.33 32.54
N ASP A 33 -20.71 26.92 32.31
CA ASP A 33 -20.48 27.75 31.12
C ASP A 33 -20.00 26.98 29.88
N TYR A 34 -19.20 25.91 30.01
CA TYR A 34 -18.61 25.25 28.83
C TYR A 34 -19.64 24.61 27.89
N LYS A 35 -20.73 24.03 28.43
CA LYS A 35 -21.82 23.46 27.62
C LYS A 35 -22.64 24.55 26.93
N LEU A 36 -22.82 25.70 27.57
CA LEU A 36 -23.53 26.84 27.00
C LEU A 36 -22.68 27.49 25.90
N MET A 37 -21.39 27.70 26.15
CA MET A 37 -20.40 28.20 25.19
C MET A 37 -20.29 27.28 23.98
N ALA A 38 -20.20 25.95 24.18
CA ALA A 38 -20.19 24.99 23.09
C ALA A 38 -21.46 25.09 22.22
N LYS A 39 -22.65 25.17 22.83
CA LYS A 39 -23.90 25.36 22.09
C LYS A 39 -23.93 26.68 21.32
N ALA A 40 -23.43 27.77 21.91
CA ALA A 40 -23.33 29.07 21.25
C ALA A 40 -22.37 29.01 20.05
N TYR A 41 -21.18 28.44 20.20
CA TYR A 41 -20.23 28.24 19.10
C TYR A 41 -20.78 27.34 17.99
N GLY A 42 -21.48 26.25 18.34
CA GLY A 42 -22.15 25.39 17.37
C GLY A 42 -23.25 26.10 16.58
N ARG A 43 -24.01 27.00 17.23
CA ARG A 43 -25.01 27.85 16.56
C ARG A 43 -24.36 28.88 15.64
N ILE A 44 -23.27 29.51 16.08
CA ILE A 44 -22.48 30.45 15.25
C ILE A 44 -21.92 29.72 14.03
N GLY A 45 -21.33 28.53 14.20
CA GLY A 45 -20.84 27.71 13.09
C GLY A 45 -21.96 27.36 12.09
N SER A 46 -23.13 26.98 12.60
CA SER A 46 -24.31 26.70 11.75
C SER A 46 -24.80 27.94 10.99
N ALA A 47 -24.69 29.13 11.57
CA ALA A 47 -25.05 30.39 10.91
C ALA A 47 -24.07 30.73 9.78
N TYR A 48 -22.75 30.58 10.00
CA TYR A 48 -21.75 30.76 8.95
C TYR A 48 -21.88 29.72 7.84
N GLN A 49 -22.21 28.47 8.18
CA GLN A 49 -22.48 27.41 7.20
C GLN A 49 -23.64 27.82 6.26
N LYS A 50 -24.74 28.35 6.81
CA LYS A 50 -25.87 28.86 6.01
C LYS A 50 -25.53 30.11 5.21
N LYS A 51 -24.58 30.92 5.67
CA LYS A 51 -24.08 32.10 4.96
C LYS A 51 -23.16 31.73 3.77
N GLY A 52 -22.73 30.47 3.67
CA GLY A 52 -21.77 30.01 2.65
C GLY A 52 -20.30 30.27 3.03
N ASP A 53 -20.03 30.75 4.25
CA ASP A 53 -18.68 31.00 4.75
C ASP A 53 -18.16 29.74 5.46
N ALA A 54 -17.66 28.80 4.66
CA ALA A 54 -17.19 27.52 5.14
C ALA A 54 -15.98 27.65 6.09
N GLU A 55 -15.12 28.65 5.90
CA GLU A 55 -13.92 28.82 6.72
C GLU A 55 -14.26 29.21 8.16
N ASN A 56 -15.12 30.22 8.32
CA ASN A 56 -15.57 30.61 9.64
C ASN A 56 -16.45 29.52 10.27
N ALA A 57 -17.29 28.83 9.49
CA ALA A 57 -18.07 27.70 10.00
C ALA A 57 -17.19 26.62 10.65
N LEU A 58 -16.13 26.17 9.97
CA LEU A 58 -15.17 25.18 10.49
C LEU A 58 -14.46 25.67 11.75
N LYS A 59 -14.05 26.95 11.76
CA LYS A 59 -13.40 27.58 12.92
C LYS A 59 -14.30 27.52 14.16
N TYR A 60 -15.57 27.88 14.03
CA TYR A 60 -16.50 27.89 15.16
C TYR A 60 -17.00 26.49 15.56
N PHE A 61 -17.13 25.55 14.62
CA PHE A 61 -17.37 24.14 14.96
C PHE A 61 -16.21 23.53 15.72
N ASN A 62 -14.96 23.78 15.32
CA ASN A 62 -13.79 23.32 16.07
C ASN A 62 -13.75 23.92 17.47
N LYS A 63 -14.00 25.23 17.63
CA LYS A 63 -14.14 25.85 18.96
C LYS A 63 -15.22 25.17 19.81
N SER A 64 -16.38 24.88 19.23
CA SER A 64 -17.43 24.14 19.92
C SER A 64 -16.97 22.76 20.39
N LEU A 65 -16.19 22.03 19.57
CA LEU A 65 -15.69 20.70 19.91
C LEU A 65 -14.58 20.74 20.96
N THR A 66 -13.79 21.82 21.01
CA THR A 66 -12.80 22.07 22.08
C THR A 66 -13.47 22.24 23.43
N GLU A 67 -14.60 22.95 23.50
CA GLU A 67 -15.34 23.15 24.76
C GLU A 67 -16.15 21.90 25.17
N HIS A 68 -16.86 21.29 24.23
CA HIS A 68 -17.63 20.07 24.47
C HIS A 68 -17.87 19.30 23.18
N ARG A 69 -17.16 18.18 23.02
CA ARG A 69 -17.29 17.29 21.87
C ARG A 69 -18.67 16.63 21.83
N THR A 70 -19.47 16.92 20.80
CA THR A 70 -20.76 16.27 20.55
C THR A 70 -20.79 15.62 19.16
N PRO A 71 -21.49 14.49 18.99
CA PRO A 71 -21.62 13.85 17.68
C PRO A 71 -22.29 14.74 16.62
N ASP A 72 -23.28 15.55 17.01
CA ASP A 72 -23.97 16.49 16.10
C ASP A 72 -23.01 17.50 15.48
N ILE A 73 -22.18 18.16 16.31
CA ILE A 73 -21.21 19.14 15.82
C ILE A 73 -20.10 18.48 15.02
N LEU A 74 -19.69 17.26 15.39
CA LEU A 74 -18.70 16.51 14.62
C LEU A 74 -19.21 16.18 13.21
N ASN A 75 -20.49 15.79 13.08
CA ASN A 75 -21.10 15.53 11.79
C ASN A 75 -21.18 16.82 10.95
N LYS A 76 -21.62 17.93 11.56
CA LYS A 76 -21.64 19.24 10.88
C LYS A 76 -20.27 19.72 10.44
N LEU A 77 -19.22 19.49 11.26
CA LEU A 77 -17.84 19.78 10.88
C LEU A 77 -17.46 18.98 9.63
N LYS A 78 -17.65 17.66 9.64
CA LYS A 78 -17.34 16.79 8.50
C LYS A 78 -18.11 17.14 7.23
N GLU A 79 -19.39 17.45 7.37
CA GLU A 79 -20.23 17.90 6.24
C GLU A 79 -19.72 19.20 5.65
N THR A 80 -19.33 20.15 6.51
CA THR A 80 -18.77 21.45 6.08
C THR A 80 -17.40 21.28 5.43
N GLU A 81 -16.54 20.40 5.95
CA GLU A 81 -15.25 20.05 5.34
C GLU A 81 -15.45 19.42 3.97
N LYS A 82 -16.38 18.47 3.86
CA LYS A 82 -16.73 17.82 2.58
C LYS A 82 -17.28 18.82 1.59
N ALA A 83 -18.18 19.71 2.02
CA ALA A 83 -18.73 20.76 1.17
C ALA A 83 -17.65 21.74 0.71
N LYS A 84 -16.75 22.17 1.60
CA LYS A 84 -15.59 23.01 1.25
C LYS A 84 -14.69 22.32 0.22
N ALA A 85 -14.30 21.07 0.46
CA ALA A 85 -13.46 20.30 -0.45
C ALA A 85 -14.13 20.05 -1.80
N GLU A 86 -15.45 19.89 -1.84
CA GLU A 86 -16.20 19.76 -3.09
C GLU A 86 -16.25 21.08 -3.87
N MET A 87 -16.52 22.20 -3.20
CA MET A 87 -16.47 23.53 -3.82
C MET A 87 -15.07 23.85 -4.37
N GLU A 88 -14.03 23.52 -3.61
CA GLU A 88 -12.64 23.69 -4.04
C GLU A 88 -12.30 22.80 -5.24
N ARG A 89 -12.75 21.54 -5.25
CA ARG A 89 -12.58 20.65 -6.40
C ARG A 89 -13.29 21.18 -7.63
N GLN A 90 -14.54 21.62 -7.51
CA GLN A 90 -15.30 22.20 -8.62
C GLN A 90 -14.66 23.48 -9.14
N ALA A 91 -14.17 24.35 -8.24
CA ALA A 91 -13.43 25.55 -8.63
C ALA A 91 -12.07 25.24 -9.29
N TYR A 92 -11.52 24.05 -9.04
CA TYR A 92 -10.27 23.60 -9.65
C TYR A 92 -10.45 23.02 -11.07
N ILE A 93 -11.68 22.63 -11.43
CA ILE A 93 -12.01 22.05 -12.74
C ILE A 93 -11.87 23.12 -13.82
N ASP A 94 -11.00 22.85 -14.78
CA ASP A 94 -10.73 23.72 -15.93
C ASP A 94 -10.31 22.83 -17.11
N PRO A 95 -11.21 22.54 -18.06
CA PRO A 95 -10.92 21.66 -19.19
C PRO A 95 -9.77 22.15 -20.07
N ALA A 96 -9.57 23.46 -20.20
CA ALA A 96 -8.49 24.03 -21.02
C ALA A 96 -7.12 23.81 -20.37
N LYS A 97 -7.04 24.01 -19.05
CA LYS A 97 -5.82 23.69 -18.28
C LYS A 97 -5.58 22.18 -18.22
N SER A 98 -6.63 21.37 -18.17
CA SER A 98 -6.49 19.91 -18.27
C SER A 98 -5.82 19.51 -19.58
N ALA A 99 -6.30 20.03 -20.71
CA ALA A 99 -5.72 19.73 -22.02
C ALA A 99 -4.25 20.15 -22.12
N THR A 100 -3.90 21.31 -21.55
CA THR A 100 -2.51 21.81 -21.51
C THR A 100 -1.61 20.88 -20.70
N ALA A 101 -2.00 20.54 -19.47
CA ALA A 101 -1.25 19.61 -18.62
C ALA A 101 -1.11 18.22 -19.28
N ARG A 102 -2.13 17.76 -20.01
CA ARG A 102 -2.05 16.50 -20.76
C ARG A 102 -1.02 16.57 -21.89
N GLU A 103 -0.93 17.67 -22.63
CA GLU A 103 0.09 17.82 -23.68
C GLU A 103 1.51 17.97 -23.12
N GLU A 104 1.67 18.63 -21.97
CA GLU A 104 2.95 18.67 -21.24
C GLU A 104 3.37 17.25 -20.81
N GLY A 105 2.44 16.48 -20.26
CA GLY A 105 2.66 15.07 -19.91
C GLY A 105 3.01 14.21 -21.13
N ASN A 106 2.34 14.42 -22.28
CA ASN A 106 2.66 13.75 -23.54
C ASN A 106 4.10 14.06 -24.00
N THR A 107 4.53 15.31 -23.83
CA THR A 107 5.87 15.75 -24.20
C THR A 107 6.92 15.09 -23.32
N LYS A 108 6.71 15.05 -22.01
CA LYS A 108 7.60 14.36 -21.05
C LYS A 108 7.62 12.85 -21.27
N PHE A 109 6.47 12.25 -21.56
CA PHE A 109 6.34 10.83 -21.88
C PHE A 109 7.16 10.46 -23.13
N LYS A 110 7.06 11.26 -24.20
CA LYS A 110 7.89 11.08 -25.42
C LYS A 110 9.38 11.32 -25.15
N GLY A 111 9.70 12.20 -24.20
CA GLY A 111 11.06 12.46 -23.74
C GLY A 111 11.63 11.40 -22.79
N GLY A 112 10.86 10.37 -22.42
CA GLY A 112 11.26 9.33 -21.48
C GLY A 112 11.21 9.75 -20.00
N ASP A 113 10.78 10.97 -19.69
CA ASP A 113 10.51 11.41 -18.31
C ASP A 113 9.11 10.96 -17.88
N PHE A 114 9.00 9.67 -17.59
CA PHE A 114 7.74 9.07 -17.16
C PHE A 114 7.30 9.58 -15.79
N ALA A 115 8.23 9.87 -14.87
CA ALA A 115 7.91 10.40 -13.56
C ALA A 115 7.31 11.82 -13.63
N GLY A 116 7.87 12.67 -14.50
CA GLY A 116 7.31 13.98 -14.82
C GLY A 116 5.97 13.86 -15.55
N ALA A 117 5.84 12.94 -16.50
CA ALA A 117 4.59 12.70 -17.21
C ALA A 117 3.45 12.27 -16.26
N VAL A 118 3.71 11.40 -15.28
CA VAL A 118 2.72 11.00 -14.27
C VAL A 118 2.22 12.20 -13.47
N LYS A 119 3.10 13.16 -13.12
CA LYS A 119 2.70 14.38 -12.41
C LYS A 119 1.75 15.22 -13.24
N ASP A 120 2.08 15.45 -14.51
CA ASP A 120 1.27 16.28 -15.40
C ASP A 120 -0.07 15.61 -15.76
N TYR A 121 -0.08 14.29 -15.99
CA TYR A 121 -1.33 13.55 -16.18
C TYR A 121 -2.19 13.51 -14.92
N THR A 122 -1.58 13.47 -13.74
CA THR A 122 -2.31 13.58 -12.47
C THR A 122 -2.94 14.97 -12.32
N GLU A 123 -2.25 16.01 -12.75
CA GLU A 123 -2.80 17.36 -12.77
C GLU A 123 -3.95 17.49 -13.77
N SER A 124 -3.80 16.94 -14.99
CA SER A 124 -4.88 16.87 -15.98
C SER A 124 -6.13 16.19 -15.40
N ILE A 125 -5.99 15.05 -14.73
CA ILE A 125 -7.10 14.34 -14.09
C ILE A 125 -7.78 15.19 -13.00
N LYS A 126 -7.03 16.00 -12.23
CA LYS A 126 -7.62 16.90 -11.23
C LYS A 126 -8.40 18.04 -11.87
N ARG A 127 -7.94 18.53 -13.02
CA ARG A 127 -8.55 19.63 -13.79
C ARG A 127 -9.75 19.18 -14.61
N ASP A 128 -9.77 17.94 -15.07
CA ASP A 128 -10.92 17.32 -15.70
C ASP A 128 -11.00 15.84 -15.32
N PRO A 129 -11.72 15.52 -14.24
CA PRO A 129 -11.92 14.13 -13.80
C PRO A 129 -12.77 13.30 -14.78
N SER A 130 -13.43 13.92 -15.76
CA SER A 130 -14.26 13.22 -16.75
C SER A 130 -13.48 12.76 -17.98
N ASP A 131 -12.27 13.29 -18.19
CA ASP A 131 -11.44 12.93 -19.34
C ASP A 131 -10.73 11.59 -19.13
N ALA A 132 -11.24 10.54 -19.77
CA ALA A 132 -10.65 9.19 -19.74
C ALA A 132 -9.20 9.15 -20.26
N ARG A 133 -8.79 10.10 -21.12
CA ARG A 133 -7.43 10.14 -21.68
C ARG A 133 -6.38 10.39 -20.60
N GLY A 134 -6.68 11.23 -19.60
CA GLY A 134 -5.76 11.51 -18.49
C GLY A 134 -5.42 10.24 -17.71
N TYR A 135 -6.42 9.42 -17.42
CA TYR A 135 -6.25 8.14 -16.73
C TYR A 135 -5.45 7.13 -17.55
N ASN A 136 -5.78 6.98 -18.83
CA ASN A 136 -5.08 6.05 -19.72
C ASN A 136 -3.60 6.46 -19.89
N ASN A 137 -3.34 7.74 -20.07
CA ASN A 137 -1.99 8.26 -20.25
C ASN A 137 -1.15 8.16 -18.97
N ARG A 138 -1.76 8.41 -17.79
CA ARG A 138 -1.10 8.17 -16.51
C ARG A 138 -0.79 6.69 -16.31
N ALA A 139 -1.75 5.81 -16.59
CA ALA A 139 -1.54 4.37 -16.49
C ALA A 139 -0.42 3.90 -17.42
N ALA A 140 -0.34 4.44 -18.65
CA ALA A 140 0.76 4.16 -19.57
C ALA A 140 2.12 4.65 -19.05
N ALA A 141 2.15 5.81 -18.38
CA ALA A 141 3.37 6.34 -17.75
C ALA A 141 3.76 5.62 -16.45
N GLU A 142 2.80 4.99 -15.76
CA GLU A 142 3.03 4.16 -14.57
C GLU A 142 3.36 2.71 -14.93
N ARG A 143 2.96 2.24 -16.13
CA ARG A 143 3.24 0.90 -16.62
C ARG A 143 4.73 0.78 -16.93
N ASP A 144 5.44 0.35 -15.90
CA ASP A 144 6.79 -0.20 -15.95
C ASP A 144 7.96 0.79 -16.04
N THR A 145 7.95 1.84 -15.22
CA THR A 145 9.15 2.67 -15.02
C THR A 145 10.20 2.02 -14.12
N LYS A 146 9.89 0.88 -13.48
CA LYS A 146 10.76 0.28 -12.45
C LYS A 146 11.09 -1.20 -12.63
N ASN A 147 10.43 -1.95 -13.52
CA ASN A 147 10.58 -3.41 -13.59
C ASN A 147 10.38 -4.08 -12.22
N GLU A 148 9.68 -3.46 -11.27
CA GLU A 148 9.50 -4.01 -9.91
C GLU A 148 8.69 -5.30 -9.98
N HIS A 149 7.60 -5.31 -10.75
CA HIS A 149 6.81 -6.52 -10.97
C HIS A 149 7.58 -7.59 -11.75
N THR A 150 8.33 -7.20 -12.78
CA THR A 150 9.18 -8.13 -13.55
C THR A 150 10.26 -8.77 -12.67
N LYS A 151 10.94 -7.97 -11.83
CA LYS A 151 11.96 -8.45 -10.89
C LYS A 151 11.37 -9.35 -9.82
N GLU A 152 10.22 -9.00 -9.27
CA GLU A 152 9.56 -9.80 -8.24
C GLU A 152 9.08 -11.15 -8.79
N ILE A 153 8.53 -11.17 -10.01
CA ILE A 153 8.22 -12.40 -10.74
C ILE A 153 9.48 -13.26 -10.90
N SER A 154 10.57 -12.71 -11.44
CA SER A 154 11.82 -13.46 -11.62
C SER A 154 12.43 -13.96 -10.31
N GLN A 155 12.33 -13.20 -9.21
CA GLN A 155 12.82 -13.63 -7.90
C GLN A 155 11.97 -14.75 -7.30
N LEU A 156 10.65 -14.68 -7.45
CA LEU A 156 9.73 -15.73 -7.01
C LEU A 156 9.93 -17.01 -7.82
N GLU A 157 10.07 -16.90 -9.14
CA GLU A 157 10.41 -18.02 -10.02
C GLU A 157 11.73 -18.67 -9.58
N PHE A 158 12.77 -17.88 -9.29
CA PHE A 158 14.05 -18.41 -8.79
C PHE A 158 13.91 -19.15 -7.45
N LYS A 159 13.11 -18.63 -6.51
CA LYS A 159 12.85 -19.29 -5.22
C LYS A 159 12.09 -20.60 -5.38
N VAL A 160 11.08 -20.64 -6.27
CA VAL A 160 10.34 -21.86 -6.59
C VAL A 160 11.29 -22.91 -7.19
N GLN A 161 12.13 -22.52 -8.15
CA GLN A 161 13.13 -23.41 -8.74
C GLN A 161 14.14 -23.93 -7.71
N GLN A 162 14.63 -23.06 -6.81
CA GLN A 162 15.55 -23.45 -5.74
C GLN A 162 14.89 -24.42 -4.76
N ALA A 163 13.66 -24.16 -4.31
CA ALA A 163 12.93 -25.05 -3.41
C ALA A 163 12.65 -26.42 -4.04
N LEU A 164 12.29 -26.44 -5.33
CA LEU A 164 12.16 -27.66 -6.11
C LEU A 164 13.50 -28.41 -6.22
N PHE A 165 14.60 -27.71 -6.46
CA PHE A 165 15.93 -28.32 -6.55
C PHE A 165 16.40 -28.90 -5.20
N THR A 166 16.16 -28.21 -4.08
CA THR A 166 16.50 -28.69 -2.74
C THR A 166 15.71 -29.95 -2.36
N GLN A 167 14.43 -30.06 -2.73
CA GLN A 167 13.66 -31.30 -2.56
C GLN A 167 14.19 -32.43 -3.45
N ARG A 168 14.66 -32.12 -4.66
CA ARG A 168 15.17 -33.11 -5.65
C ARG A 168 16.57 -33.64 -5.35
N GLY A 169 17.32 -33.01 -4.44
CA GLY A 169 18.73 -33.36 -4.16
C GLY A 169 18.95 -34.73 -3.51
N SER A 170 17.92 -35.31 -2.89
CA SER A 170 17.96 -36.62 -2.23
C SER A 170 17.10 -37.70 -2.90
N GLU A 171 16.43 -37.39 -4.01
CA GLU A 171 15.58 -38.35 -4.72
C GLU A 171 16.44 -39.37 -5.49
N SER A 172 16.09 -40.65 -5.38
CA SER A 172 16.67 -41.69 -6.24
C SER A 172 16.23 -41.50 -7.70
N GLN A 173 16.93 -42.12 -8.65
CA GLN A 173 16.55 -42.06 -10.08
C GLN A 173 15.15 -42.63 -10.33
N GLU A 174 14.75 -43.64 -9.55
CA GLU A 174 13.45 -44.30 -9.67
C GLU A 174 12.30 -43.41 -9.15
N GLU A 175 12.49 -42.73 -8.02
CA GLU A 175 11.52 -41.75 -7.50
C GLU A 175 11.40 -40.52 -8.42
N THR A 176 12.52 -40.06 -8.97
CA THR A 176 12.56 -38.97 -9.96
C THR A 176 11.74 -39.34 -11.20
N LEU A 177 11.90 -40.57 -11.71
CA LEU A 177 11.16 -41.07 -12.85
C LEU A 177 9.66 -41.23 -12.53
N ALA A 178 9.32 -41.83 -11.39
CA ALA A 178 7.92 -42.02 -10.98
C ALA A 178 7.17 -40.69 -10.80
N ARG A 179 7.83 -39.65 -10.28
CA ARG A 179 7.28 -38.29 -10.20
C ARG A 179 7.14 -37.66 -11.57
N ALA A 180 8.17 -37.77 -12.41
CA ALA A 180 8.15 -37.23 -13.75
C ALA A 180 7.04 -37.87 -14.61
N MET A 181 6.73 -39.15 -14.41
CA MET A 181 5.59 -39.83 -15.04
C MET A 181 4.20 -39.37 -14.54
N ARG A 182 4.10 -38.59 -13.47
CA ARG A 182 2.84 -37.93 -13.06
C ARG A 182 2.52 -36.70 -13.90
N ASP A 183 3.53 -36.14 -14.58
CA ASP A 183 3.34 -35.06 -15.53
C ASP A 183 2.88 -35.67 -16.87
N PRO A 184 1.65 -35.37 -17.34
CA PRO A 184 1.12 -35.94 -18.58
C PRO A 184 1.96 -35.57 -19.81
N GLU A 185 2.62 -34.40 -19.80
CA GLU A 185 3.51 -33.98 -20.88
C GLU A 185 4.76 -34.85 -20.91
N VAL A 186 5.41 -35.03 -19.76
CA VAL A 186 6.61 -35.88 -19.64
C VAL A 186 6.29 -37.35 -19.94
N ALA A 187 5.15 -37.86 -19.48
CA ALA A 187 4.69 -39.21 -19.80
C ALA A 187 4.48 -39.41 -21.31
N SER A 188 3.88 -38.42 -21.99
CA SER A 188 3.68 -38.46 -23.45
C SER A 188 4.99 -38.43 -24.24
N ILE A 189 6.01 -37.72 -23.72
CA ILE A 189 7.33 -37.66 -24.35
C ILE A 189 8.08 -38.99 -24.16
N MET A 190 7.94 -39.64 -23.01
CA MET A 190 8.61 -40.92 -22.72
C MET A 190 7.97 -42.12 -23.42
N THR A 191 6.70 -42.03 -23.81
CA THR A 191 6.02 -43.06 -24.62
C THR A 191 6.15 -42.84 -26.13
N ASP A 192 6.71 -41.70 -26.56
CA ASP A 192 6.97 -41.40 -27.96
C ASP A 192 8.07 -42.33 -28.53
N PRO A 193 7.77 -43.17 -29.53
CA PRO A 193 8.74 -44.10 -30.12
C PRO A 193 9.99 -43.40 -30.67
N VAL A 194 9.83 -42.19 -31.22
CA VAL A 194 10.95 -41.40 -31.77
C VAL A 194 11.85 -40.93 -30.63
N MET A 195 11.26 -40.50 -29.52
CA MET A 195 12.03 -40.05 -28.36
C MET A 195 12.72 -41.22 -27.65
N GLN A 196 12.07 -42.37 -27.54
CA GLN A 196 12.70 -43.58 -27.00
C GLN A 196 13.93 -44.00 -27.81
N GLN A 197 13.84 -43.94 -29.15
CA GLN A 197 14.96 -44.22 -30.03
C GLN A 197 16.11 -43.23 -29.84
N ILE A 198 15.80 -41.94 -29.70
CA ILE A 198 16.81 -40.89 -29.45
C ILE A 198 17.48 -41.08 -28.09
N LEU A 199 16.73 -41.43 -27.05
CA LEU A 199 17.28 -41.70 -25.72
C LEU A 199 18.18 -42.94 -25.73
N GLN A 200 17.81 -43.99 -26.48
CA GLN A 200 18.62 -45.19 -26.65
C GLN A 200 19.92 -44.88 -27.41
N GLN A 201 19.84 -44.11 -28.51
CA GLN A 201 21.01 -43.63 -29.24
C GLN A 201 21.92 -42.77 -28.35
N ALA A 202 21.35 -41.92 -27.50
CA ALA A 202 22.11 -41.08 -26.59
C ALA A 202 22.81 -41.86 -25.45
N GLN A 203 22.31 -43.06 -25.10
CA GLN A 203 22.99 -43.96 -24.17
C GLN A 203 24.21 -44.64 -24.80
N GLU A 204 24.16 -44.91 -26.10
CA GLU A 204 25.25 -45.53 -26.86
C GLU A 204 26.29 -44.51 -27.35
N ASP A 205 25.84 -43.35 -27.83
CA ASP A 205 26.68 -42.23 -28.25
C ASP A 205 26.14 -40.88 -27.71
N PRO A 206 26.83 -40.27 -26.73
CA PRO A 206 26.47 -38.96 -26.20
C PRO A 206 26.44 -37.84 -27.26
N SER A 207 27.16 -37.99 -28.37
CA SER A 207 27.23 -37.00 -29.46
C SER A 207 25.94 -36.97 -30.29
N ALA A 208 25.26 -38.11 -30.41
CA ALA A 208 23.99 -38.23 -31.13
C ALA A 208 22.90 -37.33 -30.54
N LEU A 209 22.91 -37.12 -29.22
CA LEU A 209 21.98 -36.21 -28.55
C LEU A 209 22.15 -34.76 -29.03
N GLN A 210 23.39 -34.32 -29.29
CA GLN A 210 23.66 -32.96 -29.79
C GLN A 210 23.12 -32.72 -31.20
N GLU A 211 23.11 -33.76 -32.03
CA GLU A 211 22.55 -33.69 -33.38
C GLU A 211 21.03 -33.53 -33.35
N HIS A 212 20.36 -34.27 -32.47
CA HIS A 212 18.91 -34.20 -32.27
C HIS A 212 18.46 -32.87 -31.66
N LEU A 213 19.31 -32.18 -30.89
CA LEU A 213 19.05 -30.84 -30.35
C LEU A 213 18.97 -29.74 -31.44
N LYS A 214 19.47 -29.99 -32.66
CA LYS A 214 19.30 -29.06 -33.79
C LYS A 214 17.84 -28.96 -34.24
N ASN A 215 17.03 -29.99 -33.99
CA ASN A 215 15.60 -29.97 -34.28
C ASN A 215 14.84 -29.25 -33.15
N PRO A 216 14.13 -28.13 -33.42
CA PRO A 216 13.44 -27.35 -32.39
C PRO A 216 12.41 -28.14 -31.60
N THR A 217 11.69 -29.06 -32.24
CA THR A 217 10.64 -29.88 -31.62
C THR A 217 11.24 -30.92 -30.68
N VAL A 218 12.32 -31.58 -31.11
CA VAL A 218 13.05 -32.56 -30.29
C VAL A 218 13.77 -31.88 -29.13
N ARG A 219 14.36 -30.70 -29.39
CA ARG A 219 14.98 -29.85 -28.36
C ARG A 219 14.01 -29.48 -27.26
N GLY A 220 12.78 -29.09 -27.60
CA GLY A 220 11.73 -28.79 -26.62
C GLY A 220 11.45 -29.99 -25.71
N LYS A 221 11.26 -31.18 -26.30
CA LYS A 221 11.03 -32.42 -25.56
C LYS A 221 12.21 -32.80 -24.65
N ILE A 222 13.44 -32.70 -25.15
CA ILE A 222 14.65 -32.97 -24.37
C ILE A 222 14.77 -31.98 -23.19
N GLN A 223 14.48 -30.70 -23.40
CA GLN A 223 14.51 -29.70 -22.33
C GLN A 223 13.47 -30.01 -21.24
N THR A 224 12.26 -30.45 -21.62
CA THR A 224 11.23 -30.88 -20.67
C THR A 224 11.72 -32.07 -19.84
N LEU A 225 12.42 -33.05 -20.44
CA LEU A 225 13.00 -34.20 -19.73
C LEU A 225 14.18 -33.83 -18.82
N ILE A 226 15.00 -32.83 -19.21
CA ILE A 226 16.07 -32.27 -18.37
C ILE A 226 15.45 -31.54 -17.16
N ASN A 227 14.43 -30.72 -17.37
CA ASN A 227 13.71 -29.99 -16.31
C ASN A 227 12.99 -30.94 -15.35
N ALA A 228 12.53 -32.09 -15.85
CA ALA A 228 11.92 -33.15 -15.05
C ALA A 228 12.95 -33.95 -14.23
N GLY A 229 14.25 -33.86 -14.56
CA GLY A 229 15.34 -34.57 -13.90
C GLY A 229 15.62 -35.97 -14.45
N ILE A 230 14.99 -36.35 -15.57
CA ILE A 230 15.15 -37.67 -16.21
C ILE A 230 16.50 -37.73 -16.96
N ILE A 231 16.83 -36.70 -17.74
CA ILE A 231 18.09 -36.61 -18.47
C ILE A 231 19.07 -35.75 -17.68
N ARG A 232 20.23 -36.31 -17.34
CA ARG A 232 21.34 -35.58 -16.72
C ARG A 232 22.36 -35.23 -17.80
N THR A 233 22.37 -33.99 -18.26
CA THR A 233 23.46 -33.49 -19.12
C THR A 233 24.67 -33.25 -18.23
N ARG A 234 25.71 -34.07 -18.39
CA ARG A 234 27.04 -33.84 -17.79
C ARG A 234 27.90 -33.03 -18.74
#